data_AF-A0A917P569-F1
#
_entry.id   AF-A0A917P569-F1
#
_cell.length_a   1.000
_cell.length_b   1.000
_cell.length_c   1.000
_cell.angle_alpha   90.00
_cell.angle_beta   90.00
_cell.angle_gamma   90.00
#
_symmetry.space_group_name_H-M   'P 1'
#
loop_
_entity.id
_entity.type
_entity.pdbx_description
1 polymer ?
#
loop_
_entity_poly.entity_id
_entity_poly.type
_entity_poly.pdbx_seq_one_letter_code
_entity_poly.pdbx_strand_id
1 'polypeptide(L)'
;MVNKSARRGTRLGGVAAVLCALAMTVGAAPTQAAEQLAAGPVFTTWATDVNVRYFSGPGSPCPDFPSPGNCPRVVGKAQPGDQLEVECQTRGETVGGNPYWVFVDNWTRGFYGWMASYYISHPDNWLPGVPQCAGP
;
A
#
# COMPACT_ATOMS: atom_id res chain seq x y z
N MET A 1 -8.88 32.67 -41.39
CA MET A 1 -9.73 33.27 -42.44
C MET A 1 -10.16 32.16 -43.40
N VAL A 2 -11.46 32.15 -43.74
CA VAL A 2 -12.10 31.54 -44.93
C VAL A 2 -12.25 30.00 -44.99
N ASN A 3 -13.52 29.60 -44.79
CA ASN A 3 -14.22 28.40 -45.25
C ASN A 3 -14.18 28.19 -46.78
N LYS A 4 -14.25 26.93 -47.23
CA LYS A 4 -15.09 26.42 -48.36
C LYS A 4 -14.74 24.93 -48.64
N SER A 5 -15.62 23.97 -48.38
CA SER A 5 -16.78 23.50 -49.17
C SER A 5 -16.51 22.32 -50.13
N ALA A 6 -17.21 21.22 -49.83
CA ALA A 6 -17.97 20.31 -50.72
C ALA A 6 -17.29 19.17 -51.48
N ARG A 7 -17.85 17.95 -51.33
CA ARG A 7 -18.57 17.13 -52.35
C ARG A 7 -19.02 15.80 -51.72
N ARG A 8 -20.33 15.59 -51.51
CA ARG A 8 -21.31 14.85 -52.34
C ARG A 8 -21.03 13.35 -52.50
N GLY A 9 -21.98 12.55 -52.01
CA GLY A 9 -22.08 11.11 -52.28
C GLY A 9 -23.30 10.46 -51.63
N THR A 10 -24.51 10.87 -52.04
CA THR A 10 -25.78 10.19 -51.69
C THR A 10 -25.91 8.91 -52.50
N ARG A 11 -26.41 7.81 -51.91
CA ARG A 11 -27.53 6.98 -52.44
C ARG A 11 -27.91 5.83 -51.48
N LEU A 12 -29.22 5.81 -51.16
CA LEU A 12 -30.18 4.70 -51.06
C LEU A 12 -29.65 3.35 -50.55
N GLY A 13 -30.26 2.66 -49.59
CA GLY A 13 -31.61 2.73 -49.07
C GLY A 13 -31.86 1.45 -48.28
N GLY A 14 -32.78 1.49 -47.33
CA GLY A 14 -33.09 0.33 -46.50
C GLY A 14 -33.85 0.76 -45.26
N VAL A 15 -35.17 0.91 -45.42
CA VAL A 15 -36.08 1.11 -44.29
C VAL A 15 -36.22 -0.22 -43.56
N ALA A 16 -35.74 -0.28 -42.33
CA ALA A 16 -36.19 -1.26 -41.35
C ALA A 16 -36.55 -0.48 -40.08
N ALA A 17 -37.84 -0.21 -39.93
CA ALA A 17 -38.42 0.34 -38.72
C ALA A 17 -38.42 -0.75 -37.64
N VAL A 18 -37.67 -0.54 -36.56
CA VAL A 18 -37.81 -1.31 -35.32
C VAL A 18 -37.65 -0.34 -34.15
N LEU A 19 -38.80 0.01 -33.57
CA LEU A 19 -39.09 0.27 -32.17
C LEU A 19 -38.14 1.17 -31.37
N CYS A 20 -38.67 2.34 -30.97
CA CYS A 20 -38.18 3.17 -29.89
C CYS A 20 -37.87 2.35 -28.63
N ALA A 21 -36.59 2.16 -28.34
CA ALA A 21 -36.11 1.93 -26.99
C ALA A 21 -35.29 3.16 -26.58
N LEU A 22 -35.72 3.82 -25.51
CA LEU A 22 -34.99 4.89 -24.84
C LEU A 22 -33.62 4.34 -24.40
N ALA A 23 -32.57 4.60 -25.18
CA ALA A 23 -31.21 4.34 -24.77
C ALA A 23 -30.82 5.39 -23.72
N MET A 24 -31.04 5.07 -22.45
CA MET A 24 -30.32 5.75 -21.37
C MET A 24 -28.85 5.39 -21.54
N THR A 25 -28.04 6.32 -22.04
CA THR A 25 -26.59 6.20 -22.01
C THR A 25 -26.16 6.30 -20.56
N VAL A 26 -26.10 5.16 -19.87
CA VAL A 26 -25.41 5.06 -18.59
C VAL A 26 -23.93 5.23 -18.90
N GLY A 27 -23.42 6.45 -18.70
CA GLY A 27 -21.99 6.70 -18.73
C GLY A 27 -21.36 5.86 -17.62
N ALA A 28 -20.73 4.75 -17.98
CA ALA A 28 -19.83 4.05 -17.09
C ALA A 28 -18.62 4.98 -16.86
N ALA A 29 -18.65 5.75 -15.78
CA ALA A 29 -17.45 6.37 -15.26
C ALA A 29 -16.44 5.25 -15.00
N PRO A 30 -15.16 5.39 -15.38
CA PRO A 30 -14.16 4.42 -14.99
C PRO A 30 -14.07 4.45 -13.47
N THR A 31 -14.54 3.38 -12.81
CA THR A 31 -14.11 3.07 -11.45
C THR A 31 -12.61 2.87 -11.54
N GLN A 32 -11.84 3.89 -11.18
CA GLN A 32 -10.47 3.67 -10.73
C GLN A 32 -10.59 2.74 -9.53
N ALA A 33 -10.39 1.45 -9.78
CA ALA A 33 -10.05 0.52 -8.71
C ALA A 33 -8.79 1.10 -8.10
N ALA A 34 -8.91 1.66 -6.90
CA ALA A 34 -7.74 1.89 -6.07
C ALA A 34 -7.00 0.56 -6.06
N GLU A 35 -5.75 0.57 -6.51
CA GLU A 35 -4.88 -0.59 -6.48
C GLU A 35 -4.70 -0.93 -5.01
N GLN A 36 -5.56 -1.83 -4.54
CA GLN A 36 -5.57 -2.27 -3.17
C GLN A 36 -4.31 -3.12 -3.04
N LEU A 37 -3.23 -2.49 -2.57
CA LEU A 37 -2.01 -3.19 -2.15
C LEU A 37 -2.48 -4.43 -1.39
N ALA A 38 -2.08 -5.60 -1.89
CA ALA A 38 -2.52 -6.85 -1.32
C ALA A 38 -2.15 -6.83 0.17
N ALA A 39 -3.14 -7.05 1.04
CA ALA A 39 -2.91 -6.91 2.46
C ALA A 39 -1.80 -7.88 2.91
N GLY A 40 -0.83 -7.35 3.65
CA GLY A 40 0.30 -8.12 4.16
C GLY A 40 -0.15 -9.19 5.17
N PRO A 41 0.67 -10.22 5.46
CA PRO A 41 0.36 -11.15 6.54
C PRO A 41 0.23 -10.41 7.88
N VAL A 42 -0.76 -10.81 8.70
CA VAL A 42 -1.05 -10.17 9.98
C VAL A 42 -0.40 -10.94 11.12
N PHE A 43 0.33 -10.22 11.97
CA PHE A 43 0.96 -10.73 13.17
C PHE A 43 0.51 -9.95 14.41
N THR A 44 0.94 -10.39 15.59
CA THR A 44 0.77 -9.65 16.84
C THR A 44 2.12 -9.33 17.47
N THR A 45 2.14 -8.41 18.43
CA THR A 45 3.30 -8.16 19.30
C THR A 45 3.12 -8.80 20.68
N TRP A 46 4.20 -9.18 21.34
CA TRP A 46 4.19 -9.73 22.70
C TRP A 46 4.51 -8.67 23.77
N ALA A 47 5.05 -7.52 23.36
CA ALA A 47 5.52 -6.47 24.26
C ALA A 47 4.59 -5.25 24.31
N THR A 48 4.67 -4.52 25.43
CA THR A 48 3.94 -3.28 25.69
C THR A 48 4.72 -2.06 25.21
N ASP A 49 4.00 -1.06 24.72
CA ASP A 49 4.53 0.26 24.30
C ASP A 49 5.68 0.19 23.28
N VAL A 50 5.64 -0.78 22.37
CA VAL A 50 6.68 -0.98 21.35
C VAL A 50 6.62 0.15 20.34
N ASN A 51 7.69 0.93 20.25
CA ASN A 51 7.75 2.06 19.35
C ASN A 51 7.72 1.62 17.88
N VAL A 52 6.76 2.16 17.13
CA VAL A 52 6.75 2.15 15.67
C VAL A 52 7.31 3.47 15.18
N ARG A 53 8.25 3.40 14.25
CA ARG A 53 9.12 4.51 13.87
C ARG A 53 9.03 4.79 12.38
N TYR A 54 9.09 6.04 11.97
CA TYR A 54 9.04 6.37 10.56
C TYR A 54 9.81 7.64 10.25
N PHE A 55 10.62 7.61 9.20
CA PHE A 55 11.30 8.78 8.68
C PHE A 55 11.50 8.68 7.16
N SER A 56 10.70 9.45 6.40
CA SER A 56 10.84 9.58 4.94
C SER A 56 11.29 11.01 4.60
N GLY A 57 12.59 11.20 4.49
CA GLY A 57 13.21 12.40 3.94
C GLY A 57 14.19 12.02 2.83
N PRO A 58 14.54 12.94 1.92
CA PRO A 58 15.59 12.69 0.93
C PRO A 58 16.89 12.22 1.63
N GLY A 59 17.45 11.10 1.18
CA GLY A 59 18.64 10.50 1.78
C GLY A 59 18.44 9.90 3.17
N SER A 60 17.19 9.65 3.58
CA SER A 60 16.90 8.96 4.83
C SER A 60 17.47 7.54 4.80
N PRO A 61 18.33 7.15 5.75
CA PRO A 61 18.79 5.77 5.87
C PRO A 61 17.72 4.85 6.50
N CYS A 62 16.57 5.40 6.90
CA CYS A 62 15.54 4.66 7.62
C CYS A 62 14.97 3.48 6.82
N PRO A 63 14.64 3.59 5.52
CA PRO A 63 14.12 2.45 4.76
C PRO A 63 15.18 1.36 4.49
N ASP A 64 16.46 1.76 4.40
CA ASP A 64 17.57 0.85 4.07
C ASP A 64 18.05 0.05 5.27
N PHE A 65 18.15 0.73 6.43
CA PHE A 65 18.64 0.15 7.66
C PHE A 65 17.87 0.74 8.85
N PRO A 66 16.65 0.25 9.13
CA PRO A 66 15.83 0.80 10.20
C PRO A 66 16.51 0.64 11.57
N SER A 67 16.42 1.69 12.37
CA SER A 67 16.93 1.72 13.73
C SER A 67 16.34 2.88 14.52
N PRO A 68 16.46 2.93 15.85
CA PRO A 68 16.10 4.13 16.61
C PRO A 68 16.85 5.40 16.16
N GLY A 69 18.09 5.25 15.69
CA GLY A 69 18.91 6.38 15.20
C GLY A 69 18.55 6.82 13.78
N ASN A 70 18.31 5.89 12.87
CA ASN A 70 17.97 6.17 11.46
C ASN A 70 16.49 6.56 11.30
N CYS A 71 15.62 6.06 12.18
CA CYS A 71 14.19 6.35 12.24
C CYS A 71 13.83 7.02 13.59
N PRO A 72 14.25 8.27 13.85
CA PRO A 72 14.14 8.86 15.19
C PRO A 72 12.70 9.16 15.61
N ARG A 73 11.81 9.46 14.65
CA ARG A 73 10.42 9.81 14.92
C ARG A 73 9.60 8.56 15.23
N VAL A 74 9.05 8.50 16.44
CA VAL A 74 8.02 7.53 16.83
C VAL A 74 6.66 8.02 16.32
N VAL A 75 5.98 7.18 15.56
CA VAL A 75 4.65 7.47 14.98
C VAL A 75 3.52 6.72 15.68
N GLY A 76 3.86 5.70 16.46
CA GLY A 76 2.90 4.92 17.22
C GLY A 76 3.59 4.03 18.25
N LYS A 77 2.77 3.37 19.06
CA LYS A 77 3.21 2.39 20.06
C LYS A 77 2.30 1.18 19.98
N ALA A 78 2.82 0.03 19.56
CA ALA A 78 2.05 -1.21 19.55
C ALA A 78 1.88 -1.77 20.98
N GLN A 79 0.71 -2.36 21.24
CA GLN A 79 0.36 -3.07 22.48
C GLN A 79 0.20 -4.58 22.19
N PRO A 80 0.34 -5.44 23.20
CA PRO A 80 0.09 -6.87 23.06
C PRO A 80 -1.29 -7.15 22.48
N GLY A 81 -1.36 -8.04 21.49
CA GLY A 81 -2.61 -8.39 20.81
C GLY A 81 -3.03 -7.43 19.69
N ASP A 82 -2.33 -6.30 19.48
CA ASP A 82 -2.54 -5.47 18.30
C ASP A 82 -2.32 -6.30 17.02
N GLN A 83 -3.24 -6.16 16.06
CA GLN A 83 -3.09 -6.74 14.72
C GLN A 83 -2.19 -5.83 13.89
N LEU A 84 -1.02 -6.34 13.54
CA LEU A 84 0.01 -5.65 12.78
C LEU A 84 0.09 -6.30 11.40
N GLU A 85 -0.41 -5.59 10.41
CA GLU A 85 -0.25 -5.98 9.01
C GLU A 85 1.19 -5.67 8.60
N VAL A 86 1.95 -6.70 8.20
CA VAL A 86 3.35 -6.53 7.82
C VAL A 86 3.47 -6.49 6.30
N GLU A 87 3.84 -5.34 5.76
CA GLU A 87 4.00 -5.15 4.32
C GLU A 87 5.29 -5.77 3.79
N CYS A 88 6.40 -5.54 4.49
CA CYS A 88 7.70 -6.06 4.11
C CYS A 88 8.67 -6.10 5.30
N GLN A 89 9.83 -6.72 5.10
CA GLN A 89 10.90 -6.78 6.11
C GLN A 89 12.29 -6.53 5.52
N THR A 90 13.21 -6.01 6.34
CA THR A 90 14.60 -5.75 5.95
C THR A 90 15.54 -5.88 7.14
N ARG A 91 16.86 -5.82 6.90
CA ARG A 91 17.85 -5.78 7.97
C ARG A 91 17.95 -4.39 8.59
N GLY A 92 18.18 -4.32 9.89
CA GLY A 92 18.40 -3.08 10.62
C GLY A 92 19.26 -3.29 11.86
N GLU A 93 19.14 -2.38 12.82
CA GLU A 93 19.84 -2.52 14.11
C GLU A 93 19.33 -3.76 14.87
N THR A 94 20.25 -4.58 15.38
CA THR A 94 19.85 -5.81 16.09
C THR A 94 19.22 -5.49 17.44
N VAL A 95 17.99 -5.97 17.66
CA VAL A 95 17.26 -5.84 18.92
C VAL A 95 16.98 -7.24 19.45
N GLY A 96 17.35 -7.52 20.71
CA GLY A 96 17.08 -8.82 21.35
C GLY A 96 17.62 -10.04 20.60
N GLY A 97 18.66 -9.88 19.78
CA GLY A 97 19.23 -10.94 18.94
C GLY A 97 18.58 -11.12 17.58
N ASN A 98 17.52 -10.38 17.25
CA ASN A 98 16.91 -10.39 15.92
C ASN A 98 17.42 -9.17 15.10
N PRO A 99 18.07 -9.39 13.93
CA PRO A 99 18.61 -8.33 13.08
C PRO A 99 17.58 -7.74 12.09
N TYR A 100 16.33 -8.20 12.10
CA TYR A 100 15.32 -7.78 11.14
C TYR A 100 14.32 -6.77 11.72
N TRP A 101 13.85 -5.90 10.84
CA TRP A 101 12.82 -4.91 11.07
C TRP A 101 11.69 -5.12 10.06
N VAL A 102 10.48 -4.88 10.51
CA VAL A 102 9.25 -5.04 9.73
C VAL A 102 8.60 -3.69 9.52
N PHE A 103 8.09 -3.46 8.32
CA PHE A 103 7.24 -2.32 8.02
C PHE A 103 5.79 -2.71 8.32
N VAL A 104 5.20 -2.11 9.37
CA VAL A 104 3.88 -2.47 9.88
C VAL A 104 2.86 -1.37 9.65
N ASP A 105 1.63 -1.78 9.34
CA ASP A 105 0.42 -0.98 9.45
C ASP A 105 -0.44 -1.50 10.61
N ASN A 106 -1.03 -0.58 11.38
CA ASN A 106 -2.13 -0.87 12.28
C ASN A 106 -3.25 0.13 12.06
N TRP A 107 -4.23 -0.27 11.23
CA TRP A 107 -5.43 0.51 10.93
C TRP A 107 -6.27 0.87 12.17
N THR A 108 -6.26 0.02 13.19
CA THR A 108 -7.05 0.26 14.42
C THR A 108 -6.46 1.39 15.25
N ARG A 109 -5.13 1.53 15.26
CA ARG A 109 -4.41 2.53 16.07
C ARG A 109 -3.89 3.70 15.25
N GLY A 110 -3.97 3.62 13.92
CA GLY A 110 -3.64 4.71 13.01
C GLY A 110 -2.15 5.00 12.93
N PHE A 111 -1.29 3.98 12.98
CA PHE A 111 0.15 4.13 12.75
C PHE A 111 0.64 3.21 11.65
N TYR A 112 1.69 3.66 10.96
CA TYR A 112 2.34 2.97 9.86
C TYR A 112 3.83 3.28 9.91
N GLY A 113 4.70 2.26 9.98
CA GLY A 113 6.14 2.45 10.11
C GLY A 113 6.95 1.21 10.46
N TRP A 114 8.23 1.42 10.73
CA TRP A 114 9.20 0.40 11.11
C TRP A 114 9.10 -0.01 12.57
N MET A 115 9.11 -1.31 12.81
CA MET A 115 9.19 -1.93 14.13
C MET A 115 10.24 -3.04 14.12
N ALA A 116 11.01 -3.19 15.19
CA ALA A 116 11.95 -4.31 15.29
C ALA A 116 11.18 -5.64 15.33
N SER A 117 11.56 -6.60 14.48
CA SER A 117 10.87 -7.89 14.38
C SER A 117 11.00 -8.73 15.65
N TYR A 118 11.96 -8.42 16.52
CA TYR A 118 12.08 -9.00 17.86
C TYR A 118 10.78 -8.94 18.66
N TYR A 119 9.97 -7.89 18.47
CA TYR A 119 8.72 -7.71 19.21
C TYR A 119 7.52 -8.44 18.58
N ILE A 120 7.67 -9.00 17.38
CA ILE A 120 6.62 -9.81 16.76
C ILE A 120 6.51 -11.15 17.49
N SER A 121 5.29 -11.57 17.78
CA SER A 121 4.95 -12.86 18.42
C SER A 121 5.09 -14.02 17.43
N HIS A 122 6.30 -14.25 16.91
CA HIS A 122 6.63 -15.33 15.99
C HIS A 122 8.03 -15.87 16.28
N PRO A 123 8.27 -17.20 16.20
CA PRO A 123 9.57 -17.78 16.51
C PRO A 123 10.65 -17.45 15.48
N ASP A 124 10.28 -17.25 14.22
CA ASP A 124 11.23 -16.95 13.15
C ASP A 124 11.64 -15.48 13.14
N ASN A 125 12.95 -15.24 12.99
CA ASN A 125 13.48 -13.88 12.86
C ASN A 125 13.06 -13.22 11.54
N TRP A 126 12.99 -14.00 10.46
CA TRP A 126 12.45 -13.59 9.16
C TRP A 126 11.04 -14.15 9.04
N LEU A 127 10.05 -13.28 8.96
CA LEU A 127 8.65 -13.69 9.03
C LEU A 127 8.24 -14.41 7.73
N PRO A 128 7.52 -15.55 7.84
CA PRO A 128 7.05 -16.28 6.68
C PRO A 128 5.99 -15.48 5.93
N GLY A 129 6.04 -15.51 4.60
CA GLY A 129 5.09 -14.81 3.73
C GLY A 129 5.29 -13.29 3.66
N VAL A 130 6.22 -12.71 4.43
CA VAL A 130 6.56 -11.30 4.35
C VAL A 130 7.70 -11.09 3.34
N PRO A 131 7.50 -10.31 2.28
CA PRO A 131 8.53 -10.05 1.28
C PRO A 131 9.66 -9.19 1.85
N GLN A 132 10.84 -9.26 1.23
CA GLN A 132 11.88 -8.28 1.50
C GLN A 132 11.41 -6.90 1.01
N CYS A 133 11.65 -5.85 1.80
CA CYS A 133 11.38 -4.49 1.34
C CYS A 133 12.21 -4.21 0.09
N ALA A 134 11.55 -3.67 -0.95
CA ALA A 134 12.28 -3.07 -2.05
C ALA A 134 13.13 -1.95 -1.44
N GLY A 135 14.45 -2.07 -1.53
CA GLY A 135 15.32 -0.93 -1.30
C GLY A 135 14.96 0.21 -2.26
N PRO A 136 15.50 1.42 -2.05
CA PRO A 136 15.37 2.50 -3.02
C PRO A 136 15.81 2.09 -4.42
#